data_AF-A0A2L1UZC2-F1
#
_entry.id   AF-A0A2L1UZC2-F1
#
_cell.length_a   1.000
_cell.length_b   1.000
_cell.length_c   1.000
_cell.angle_alpha   90.00
_cell.angle_beta   90.00
_cell.angle_gamma   90.00
#
_symmetry.space_group_name_H-M   'P 1'
#
loop_
_entity.id
_entity.type
_entity.pdbx_description
1 polymer ?
#
loop_
_entity_poly.entity_id
_entity_poly.type
_entity_poly.pdbx_seq_one_letter_code
_entity_poly.pdbx_strand_id
1 'polypeptide(L)'
;MKITSQFGPFVAEITGRLLAVRRCDITDTGFDNGSMFTKIAETALFTCSLRQVPWFVMHSDGLYAQNDHDALTPMYRGEDAQQLLSCLTVALKRAEKRRSLRLRLTAGVAGIAIALTVWLAGSYQETLTNTPTRDALQALSPSVVSPLSAPLTQHAGANIVAKTAPAPALPVVPSTVPENPAVADPADGWNLPLAVRAGLPDKLQKAASRGLFTVPLSSGHARTLYVFADSECPNCLRMERQFEAVSGLVNVVVFPVTIVGGADSLKSLAPVMALPESARPAAWKQLFSADAGMDVPGRTPDSGATVTDEAALETARGALGVNEVAFRAYRLPGTPWTISDDGRYVPQAALISPAALQAFLNEGDAHDGQ
;
A
#
# COMPACT_ATOMS: atom_id res chain seq x y z
N MET A 1 -8.52 -20.96 12.41
CA MET A 1 -9.35 -19.86 12.96
C MET A 1 -10.66 -19.85 12.20
N LYS A 2 -11.80 -19.90 12.89
CA LYS A 2 -13.15 -19.80 12.29
C LYS A 2 -13.79 -18.47 12.72
N ILE A 3 -14.40 -17.77 11.78
CA ILE A 3 -15.13 -16.52 11.98
C ILE A 3 -16.40 -16.60 11.15
N THR A 4 -17.52 -16.22 11.75
CA THR A 4 -18.81 -16.11 11.06
C THR A 4 -19.32 -14.67 11.22
N SER A 5 -19.96 -14.19 10.16
CA SER A 5 -20.72 -12.93 10.09
C SER A 5 -22.04 -13.23 9.41
N GLN A 6 -23.10 -12.54 9.83
CA GLN A 6 -24.41 -12.60 9.20
C GLN A 6 -24.94 -11.17 9.06
N PHE A 7 -25.50 -10.84 7.90
CA PHE A 7 -26.13 -9.55 7.65
C PHE A 7 -27.21 -9.74 6.58
N GLY A 8 -28.46 -9.39 6.91
CA GLY A 8 -29.61 -9.75 6.09
C GLY A 8 -29.68 -11.27 5.86
N PRO A 9 -29.98 -11.74 4.63
CA PRO A 9 -30.00 -13.16 4.30
C PRO A 9 -28.58 -13.74 4.13
N PHE A 10 -27.50 -12.96 4.19
CA PHE A 10 -26.16 -13.43 3.86
C PHE A 10 -25.35 -13.86 5.08
N VAL A 11 -24.75 -15.05 5.01
CA VAL A 11 -23.80 -15.58 5.99
C VAL A 11 -22.42 -15.75 5.33
N ALA A 12 -21.42 -15.08 5.89
CA ALA A 12 -20.03 -15.18 5.49
C ALA A 12 -19.21 -15.92 6.57
N GLU A 13 -18.54 -17.00 6.18
CA GLU A 13 -17.69 -17.81 7.05
C GLU A 13 -16.23 -17.82 6.55
N ILE A 14 -15.30 -17.45 7.43
CA ILE A 14 -13.86 -17.51 7.16
C ILE A 14 -13.25 -18.62 8.01
N THR A 15 -12.77 -19.67 7.36
CA THR A 15 -12.08 -20.80 8.00
C THR A 15 -10.65 -20.89 7.46
N GLY A 16 -9.67 -20.54 8.29
CA GLY A 16 -8.25 -20.49 7.92
C GLY A 16 -7.94 -19.35 6.96
N ARG A 17 -7.75 -19.66 5.67
CA ARG A 17 -7.62 -18.69 4.56
C ARG A 17 -8.71 -18.87 3.49
N LEU A 18 -9.76 -19.66 3.76
CA LEU A 18 -10.90 -19.82 2.86
C LEU A 18 -12.04 -18.93 3.38
N LEU A 19 -12.64 -18.15 2.48
CA LEU A 19 -13.91 -17.48 2.68
C LEU A 19 -15.00 -18.25 1.93
N ALA A 20 -16.08 -18.59 2.62
CA ALA A 20 -17.28 -19.20 2.06
C ALA A 20 -18.49 -18.31 2.35
N VAL A 21 -19.36 -18.12 1.37
CA VAL A 21 -20.55 -17.28 1.46
C VAL A 21 -21.78 -18.08 1.06
N ARG A 22 -22.84 -17.98 1.86
CA ARG A 22 -24.15 -18.54 1.57
C ARG A 22 -25.27 -17.54 1.87
N ARG A 23 -26.39 -17.73 1.19
CA ARG A 23 -27.67 -17.04 1.40
C ARG A 23 -28.59 -17.97 2.17
N CYS A 24 -29.29 -17.44 3.17
CA CYS A 24 -30.25 -18.14 4.01
C CYS A 24 -31.62 -17.53 3.75
N ASP A 25 -32.42 -18.18 2.92
CA ASP A 25 -33.77 -17.74 2.59
C ASP A 25 -34.79 -18.46 3.47
N ILE A 26 -35.78 -17.72 3.97
CA ILE A 26 -36.92 -18.28 4.71
C ILE A 26 -37.96 -18.71 3.68
N THR A 27 -38.14 -20.03 3.51
CA THR A 27 -38.98 -20.56 2.42
C THR A 27 -40.36 -21.00 2.87
N ASP A 28 -40.54 -21.35 4.15
CA ASP A 28 -41.82 -21.77 4.72
C ASP A 28 -41.87 -21.45 6.22
N THR A 29 -43.01 -20.97 6.69
CA THR A 29 -43.37 -20.95 8.12
C THR A 29 -44.52 -21.92 8.33
N GLY A 30 -44.22 -23.12 8.84
CA GLY A 30 -45.21 -24.14 9.14
C GLY A 30 -45.66 -24.11 10.60
N PHE A 31 -46.83 -24.66 10.85
CA PHE A 31 -47.31 -24.95 12.21
C PHE A 31 -47.42 -26.48 12.33
N ASP A 32 -46.66 -27.08 13.24
CA ASP A 32 -46.75 -28.50 13.56
C ASP A 32 -46.70 -28.70 15.08
N ASN A 33 -47.56 -29.58 15.60
CA ASN A 33 -47.72 -29.87 17.03
C ASN A 33 -47.78 -28.63 17.95
N GLY A 34 -48.44 -27.55 17.50
CA GLY A 34 -48.60 -26.30 18.25
C GLY A 34 -47.37 -25.39 18.29
N SER A 35 -46.30 -25.74 17.57
CA SER A 35 -45.09 -24.92 17.43
C SER A 35 -44.96 -24.37 16.01
N MET A 36 -44.60 -23.09 15.91
CA MET A 36 -44.25 -22.46 14.63
C MET A 36 -42.81 -22.80 14.29
N PHE A 37 -42.58 -23.48 13.16
CA PHE A 37 -41.24 -23.80 12.68
C PHE A 37 -40.96 -23.09 11.36
N THR A 38 -39.74 -22.56 11.24
CA THR A 38 -39.28 -21.82 10.05
C THR A 38 -38.30 -22.68 9.28
N LYS A 39 -38.62 -23.00 8.03
CA LYS A 39 -37.72 -23.72 7.13
C LYS A 39 -36.77 -22.72 6.46
N ILE A 40 -35.49 -22.89 6.74
CA ILE A 40 -34.41 -22.08 6.16
C ILE A 40 -33.75 -22.89 5.04
N ALA A 41 -33.75 -22.35 3.82
CA ALA A 41 -32.96 -22.87 2.72
C ALA A 41 -31.59 -22.17 2.69
N GLU A 42 -30.50 -22.94 2.69
CA GLU A 42 -29.15 -22.40 2.52
C GLU A 42 -28.67 -22.60 1.07
N THR A 43 -28.45 -21.50 0.35
CA THR A 43 -27.90 -21.48 -1.02
C THR A 43 -26.44 -21.01 -0.97
N ALA A 44 -25.49 -21.86 -1.36
CA ALA A 44 -24.10 -21.45 -1.49
C ALA A 44 -23.93 -20.46 -2.65
N LEU A 45 -23.28 -19.31 -2.41
CA LEU A 45 -23.04 -18.29 -3.44
C LEU A 45 -21.66 -18.46 -4.06
N PHE A 46 -20.61 -18.40 -3.25
CA PHE A 46 -19.23 -18.59 -3.70
C PHE A 46 -18.29 -19.01 -2.57
N THR A 47 -17.12 -19.48 -2.97
CA THR A 47 -15.96 -19.63 -2.08
C THR A 47 -14.72 -19.04 -2.74
N CYS A 48 -13.82 -18.43 -1.97
CA CYS A 48 -12.58 -17.86 -2.50
C CYS A 48 -11.43 -17.92 -1.49
N SER A 49 -10.19 -17.86 -2.00
CA SER A 49 -8.99 -17.89 -1.17
C SER A 49 -8.55 -16.49 -0.78
N LEU A 50 -8.45 -16.23 0.53
CA LEU A 50 -7.85 -15.01 1.08
C LEU A 50 -6.31 -15.03 1.05
N ARG A 51 -5.69 -15.86 0.19
CA ARG A 51 -4.23 -15.82 -0.06
C ARG A 51 -3.83 -14.63 -0.94
N GLN A 52 -4.64 -14.31 -1.94
CA GLN A 52 -4.43 -13.23 -2.92
C GLN A 52 -5.08 -11.91 -2.49
N VAL A 53 -5.64 -11.85 -1.28
CA VAL A 53 -6.30 -10.66 -0.69
C VAL A 53 -7.29 -9.99 -1.67
N PRO A 54 -8.27 -10.74 -2.22
CA PRO A 54 -9.21 -10.18 -3.19
C PRO A 54 -9.95 -8.96 -2.60
N TRP A 55 -9.97 -7.87 -3.35
CA TRP A 55 -10.79 -6.70 -3.04
C TRP A 55 -12.21 -6.96 -3.53
N PHE A 56 -13.19 -6.72 -2.65
CA PHE A 56 -14.60 -6.86 -3.00
C PHE A 56 -15.15 -5.49 -3.37
N VAL A 57 -15.56 -5.33 -4.63
CA VAL A 57 -16.02 -4.06 -5.18
C VAL A 57 -17.44 -4.19 -5.72
N MET A 58 -18.20 -3.12 -5.61
CA MET A 58 -19.53 -3.02 -6.19
C MET A 58 -19.43 -2.40 -7.58
N HIS A 59 -20.11 -3.02 -8.54
CA HIS A 59 -20.33 -2.51 -9.87
C HIS A 59 -21.84 -2.40 -10.14
N SER A 60 -22.23 -1.77 -11.25
CA SER A 60 -23.63 -1.44 -11.55
C SER A 60 -24.61 -2.63 -11.55
N ASP A 61 -24.11 -3.84 -11.70
CA ASP A 61 -24.87 -5.09 -11.81
C ASP A 61 -24.60 -6.10 -10.67
N GLY A 62 -23.74 -5.78 -9.70
CA GLY A 62 -23.48 -6.68 -8.56
C GLY A 62 -22.13 -6.52 -7.86
N LEU A 63 -21.76 -7.57 -7.12
CA LEU A 63 -20.52 -7.70 -6.37
C LEU A 63 -19.47 -8.47 -7.19
N TYR A 64 -18.26 -7.91 -7.23
CA TYR A 64 -17.10 -8.46 -7.92
C TYR A 64 -15.93 -8.66 -6.96
N ALA A 65 -15.05 -9.62 -7.27
CA ALA A 65 -13.74 -9.77 -6.66
C ALA A 65 -12.66 -9.32 -7.66
N GLN A 66 -11.76 -8.46 -7.21
CA GLN A 66 -10.58 -8.01 -7.93
C GLN A 66 -9.33 -8.56 -7.25
N ASN A 67 -8.43 -9.18 -8.02
CA ASN A 67 -7.09 -9.54 -7.57
C ASN A 67 -6.08 -8.60 -8.26
N ASP A 68 -4.78 -8.71 -7.93
CA ASP A 68 -3.70 -7.88 -8.50
C ASP A 68 -3.56 -7.98 -10.04
N HIS A 69 -4.26 -8.91 -10.68
CA HIS A 69 -4.39 -9.02 -12.13
C HIS A 69 -5.80 -8.56 -12.56
N ASP A 70 -5.85 -7.68 -13.57
CA ASP A 70 -6.97 -6.81 -14.05
C ASP A 70 -8.38 -7.45 -14.29
N ALA A 71 -8.60 -8.73 -13.99
CA ALA A 71 -9.87 -9.42 -14.17
C ALA A 71 -10.84 -9.24 -12.98
N LEU A 72 -11.80 -8.31 -13.12
CA LEU A 72 -12.99 -8.26 -12.27
C LEU A 72 -13.79 -9.57 -12.40
N THR A 73 -13.73 -10.40 -11.37
CA THR A 73 -14.45 -11.68 -11.32
C THR A 73 -15.85 -11.46 -10.74
N PRO A 74 -16.95 -11.72 -11.48
CA PRO A 74 -18.30 -11.58 -10.94
C PRO A 74 -18.54 -12.63 -9.85
N MET A 75 -18.93 -12.19 -8.66
CA MET A 75 -19.12 -13.07 -7.49
C MET A 75 -20.60 -13.23 -7.13
N TYR A 76 -21.40 -12.18 -7.30
CA TYR A 76 -22.84 -12.19 -7.03
C TYR A 76 -23.54 -11.07 -7.78
N ARG A 77 -24.69 -11.35 -8.40
CA ARG A 77 -25.54 -10.36 -9.08
C ARG A 77 -26.93 -10.38 -8.45
N GLY A 78 -27.33 -9.27 -7.86
CA GLY A 78 -28.61 -9.11 -7.16
C GLY A 78 -28.70 -7.72 -6.50
N GLU A 79 -29.91 -7.21 -6.35
CA GLU A 79 -30.18 -5.86 -5.81
C GLU A 79 -29.70 -5.70 -4.35
N ASP A 80 -29.64 -6.81 -3.62
CA ASP A 80 -29.16 -6.90 -2.23
C ASP A 80 -27.64 -7.13 -2.11
N ALA A 81 -26.87 -7.00 -3.19
CA ALA A 81 -25.41 -7.12 -3.20
C ALA A 81 -24.70 -6.15 -2.21
N GLN A 82 -25.31 -4.99 -1.90
CA GLN A 82 -24.83 -4.08 -0.85
C GLN A 82 -24.91 -4.68 0.57
N GLN A 83 -25.94 -5.48 0.85
CA GLN A 83 -26.05 -6.22 2.12
C GLN A 83 -24.98 -7.31 2.21
N LEU A 84 -24.70 -7.97 1.09
CA LEU A 84 -23.61 -8.95 0.99
C LEU A 84 -22.23 -8.29 1.19
N LEU A 85 -21.94 -7.15 0.56
CA LEU A 85 -20.70 -6.39 0.79
C LEU A 85 -20.55 -5.99 2.27
N SER A 86 -21.65 -5.59 2.91
CA SER A 86 -21.68 -5.26 4.34
C SER A 86 -21.34 -6.49 5.20
N CYS A 87 -21.93 -7.65 4.88
CA CYS A 87 -21.62 -8.93 5.55
C CYS A 87 -20.12 -9.27 5.46
N LEU A 88 -19.55 -9.17 4.25
CA LEU A 88 -18.14 -9.42 3.96
C LEU A 88 -17.20 -8.46 4.69
N THR A 89 -17.52 -7.16 4.67
CA THR A 89 -16.74 -6.11 5.34
C THR A 89 -16.61 -6.38 6.84
N VAL A 90 -17.72 -6.77 7.48
CA VAL A 90 -17.72 -7.15 8.91
C VAL A 90 -16.91 -8.42 9.15
N ALA A 91 -17.04 -9.44 8.30
CA ALA A 91 -16.28 -10.69 8.41
C ALA A 91 -14.76 -10.45 8.29
N LEU A 92 -14.34 -9.68 7.29
CA LEU A 92 -12.94 -9.38 6.99
C LEU A 92 -12.30 -8.49 8.05
N LYS A 93 -12.94 -7.37 8.46
CA LYS A 93 -12.44 -6.53 9.56
C LYS A 93 -12.30 -7.31 10.87
N ARG A 94 -13.24 -8.24 11.15
CA ARG A 94 -13.17 -9.14 12.32
C ARG A 94 -12.02 -10.16 12.20
N ALA A 95 -11.71 -10.63 10.99
CA ALA A 95 -10.58 -11.51 10.71
C ALA A 95 -9.23 -10.80 10.86
N GLU A 96 -9.11 -9.60 10.33
CA GLU A 96 -7.92 -8.76 10.45
C GLU A 96 -7.64 -8.41 11.92
N LYS A 97 -8.64 -7.91 12.66
CA LYS A 97 -8.49 -7.59 14.10
C LYS A 97 -8.07 -8.81 14.93
N ARG A 98 -8.58 -10.01 14.62
CA ARG A 98 -8.15 -11.26 15.27
C ARG A 98 -6.73 -11.69 14.85
N ARG A 99 -6.33 -11.43 13.60
CA ARG A 99 -4.98 -11.74 13.08
C ARG A 99 -3.93 -10.81 13.70
N SER A 100 -4.19 -9.50 13.75
CA SER A 100 -3.27 -8.52 14.36
C SER A 100 -3.14 -8.72 15.86
N LEU A 101 -4.22 -9.02 16.58
CA LEU A 101 -4.18 -9.38 18.00
C LEU A 101 -3.32 -10.63 18.25
N ARG A 102 -3.49 -11.69 17.45
CA ARG A 102 -2.65 -12.90 17.54
C ARG A 102 -1.18 -12.61 17.29
N LEU A 103 -0.87 -11.80 16.27
CA LEU A 103 0.50 -11.44 15.93
C LEU A 103 1.18 -10.64 17.06
N ARG A 104 0.45 -9.70 17.68
CA ARG A 104 0.92 -8.95 18.87
C ARG A 104 1.16 -9.86 20.06
N LEU A 105 0.27 -10.82 20.34
CA LEU A 105 0.45 -11.80 21.40
C LEU A 105 1.68 -12.70 21.15
N THR A 106 1.88 -13.20 19.94
CA THR A 106 3.07 -14.01 19.61
C THR A 106 4.37 -13.21 19.71
N ALA A 107 4.36 -11.94 19.28
CA ALA A 107 5.53 -11.06 19.41
C ALA A 107 5.84 -10.73 20.88
N GLY A 108 4.82 -10.51 21.71
CA GLY A 108 4.99 -10.31 23.16
C GLY A 108 5.58 -11.54 23.85
N VAL A 109 5.08 -12.74 23.56
CA VAL A 109 5.63 -14.00 24.12
C VAL A 109 7.07 -14.23 23.66
N ALA A 110 7.39 -13.97 22.38
CA ALA A 110 8.76 -14.06 21.89
C ALA A 110 9.70 -13.04 22.58
N GLY A 111 9.24 -11.80 22.78
CA GLY A 111 9.99 -10.76 23.50
C GLY A 111 10.26 -11.14 24.97
N ILE A 112 9.27 -11.72 25.66
CA ILE A 112 9.43 -12.22 27.03
C ILE A 112 10.43 -13.39 27.07
N ALA A 113 10.36 -14.33 26.11
CA ALA A 113 11.31 -15.43 26.02
C ALA A 113 12.75 -14.93 25.79
N ILE A 114 12.94 -13.96 24.88
CA ILE A 114 14.25 -13.32 24.64
C ILE A 114 14.75 -12.63 25.92
N ALA A 115 13.91 -11.81 26.57
CA ALA A 115 14.28 -11.13 27.81
C ALA A 115 14.68 -12.11 28.93
N LEU A 116 13.97 -13.23 29.07
CA LEU A 116 14.32 -14.30 30.02
C LEU A 116 15.67 -14.95 29.67
N THR A 117 15.94 -15.24 28.39
CA THR A 117 17.26 -15.79 27.98
C THR A 117 18.41 -14.82 28.23
N VAL A 118 18.21 -13.51 28.03
CA VAL A 118 19.22 -12.47 28.33
C VAL A 118 19.44 -12.34 29.83
N TRP A 119 18.38 -12.38 30.64
CA TRP A 119 18.48 -12.29 32.11
C TRP A 119 19.19 -13.51 32.70
N LEU A 120 18.84 -14.72 32.24
CA LEU A 120 19.56 -15.95 32.58
C LEU A 120 21.04 -15.85 32.18
N ALA A 121 21.37 -15.45 30.95
CA ALA A 121 22.76 -15.32 30.51
C ALA A 121 23.57 -14.30 31.34
N GLY A 122 22.98 -13.14 31.67
CA GLY A 122 23.62 -12.10 32.48
C GLY A 122 23.94 -12.56 33.91
N SER A 123 23.05 -13.35 34.53
CA SER A 123 23.27 -13.88 35.89
C SER A 123 24.46 -14.85 36.02
N TYR A 124 24.98 -15.40 34.93
CA TYR A 124 26.19 -16.23 34.94
C TYR A 124 27.50 -15.44 34.82
N GLN A 125 27.47 -14.14 34.48
CA GLN A 125 28.70 -13.35 34.39
C GLN A 125 29.15 -12.73 35.73
N GLU A 126 28.26 -12.52 36.69
CA GLU A 126 28.65 -12.01 38.02
C GLU A 126 29.33 -13.07 38.92
N THR A 127 29.30 -14.35 38.56
CA THR A 127 29.79 -15.45 39.42
C THR A 127 31.29 -15.77 39.27
N LEU A 128 32.04 -15.07 38.41
CA LEU A 128 33.46 -15.37 38.12
C LEU A 128 34.46 -14.22 38.33
N THR A 129 34.02 -13.02 38.75
CA THR A 129 34.91 -11.86 38.95
C THR A 129 34.97 -11.42 40.41
N ASN A 130 35.57 -12.24 41.27
CA ASN A 130 35.93 -11.86 42.64
C ASN A 130 37.23 -12.55 43.11
N THR A 131 38.37 -11.93 42.81
CA THR A 131 39.64 -12.13 43.54
C THR A 131 40.54 -10.89 43.36
N PRO A 132 41.01 -10.24 44.44
CA PRO A 132 41.79 -8.99 44.34
C PRO A 132 43.30 -9.19 44.53
N THR A 133 44.12 -8.48 43.72
CA THR A 133 45.50 -7.99 44.03
C THR A 133 46.60 -9.03 44.40
N ARG A 134 47.90 -8.87 44.09
CA ARG A 134 48.72 -7.76 43.58
C ARG A 134 50.09 -8.30 43.08
N ASP A 135 50.84 -7.48 42.33
CA ASP A 135 52.32 -7.46 42.16
C ASP A 135 53.07 -8.78 41.81
N ALA A 136 53.88 -8.86 40.75
CA ALA A 136 55.12 -8.09 40.57
C ALA A 136 55.68 -8.12 39.12
N LEU A 137 56.70 -7.29 38.89
CA LEU A 137 57.33 -6.99 37.59
C LEU A 137 58.38 -8.02 37.12
N GLN A 138 58.72 -7.96 35.82
CA GLN A 138 59.89 -8.49 35.05
C GLN A 138 59.52 -9.50 33.95
N ALA A 139 60.15 -9.55 32.77
CA ALA A 139 60.94 -8.56 32.03
C ALA A 139 61.15 -9.02 30.55
N LEU A 140 61.35 -8.06 29.64
CA LEU A 140 62.18 -8.14 28.41
C LEU A 140 61.98 -9.29 27.37
N SER A 141 61.40 -8.88 26.22
CA SER A 141 61.92 -9.08 24.86
C SER A 141 61.73 -10.43 24.10
N PRO A 142 61.71 -10.43 22.74
CA PRO A 142 61.32 -11.60 21.92
C PRO A 142 62.45 -12.22 21.09
N SER A 143 62.32 -13.51 20.70
CA SER A 143 62.74 -14.07 19.38
C SER A 143 62.48 -15.60 19.24
N VAL A 144 62.09 -16.02 18.01
CA VAL A 144 62.53 -17.19 17.18
C VAL A 144 63.09 -18.42 17.93
N VAL A 145 62.69 -19.69 17.71
CA VAL A 145 62.74 -20.50 16.46
C VAL A 145 61.75 -21.71 16.50
N SER A 146 61.33 -22.24 15.34
CA SER A 146 60.78 -23.61 15.15
C SER A 146 61.93 -24.66 15.06
N PRO A 147 61.74 -26.00 14.99
CA PRO A 147 60.88 -26.76 14.03
C PRO A 147 60.18 -27.97 14.74
N LEU A 148 59.78 -29.13 14.17
CA LEU A 148 59.76 -29.72 12.82
C LEU A 148 58.68 -30.83 12.73
N SER A 149 57.97 -31.01 11.60
CA SER A 149 57.69 -32.32 10.96
C SER A 149 56.79 -32.20 9.72
N ALA A 150 57.22 -32.82 8.61
CA ALA A 150 56.48 -33.06 7.37
C ALA A 150 56.56 -34.61 7.07
N PRO A 151 56.01 -35.21 5.99
CA PRO A 151 56.12 -34.76 4.60
C PRO A 151 54.89 -34.98 3.68
N LEU A 152 55.10 -34.66 2.40
CA LEU A 152 54.20 -34.64 1.24
C LEU A 152 53.61 -36.00 0.85
N THR A 153 52.49 -35.97 0.11
CA THR A 153 52.42 -36.59 -1.24
C THR A 153 51.38 -35.94 -2.16
N GLN A 154 51.66 -35.92 -3.46
CA GLN A 154 50.80 -35.44 -4.55
C GLN A 154 50.01 -36.60 -5.21
N HIS A 155 49.14 -36.25 -6.17
CA HIS A 155 48.46 -37.00 -7.26
C HIS A 155 46.93 -36.90 -7.13
N ALA A 156 46.17 -36.21 -7.99
CA ALA A 156 46.06 -36.21 -9.46
C ALA A 156 45.24 -37.39 -10.05
N GLY A 157 44.03 -37.08 -10.53
CA GLY A 157 43.46 -37.71 -11.73
C GLY A 157 42.27 -38.67 -11.60
N ALA A 158 41.39 -38.55 -12.61
CA ALA A 158 40.52 -39.58 -13.21
C ALA A 158 39.19 -40.05 -12.52
N ASN A 159 38.10 -39.64 -13.18
CA ASN A 159 36.86 -40.37 -13.47
C ASN A 159 36.79 -41.89 -13.16
N ILE A 160 35.63 -42.32 -12.65
CA ILE A 160 35.02 -43.63 -12.98
C ILE A 160 33.55 -43.41 -13.39
N VAL A 161 33.05 -44.26 -14.30
CA VAL A 161 31.88 -44.05 -15.16
C VAL A 161 30.89 -45.23 -15.12
N ALA A 162 29.61 -44.97 -15.44
CA ALA A 162 28.54 -45.90 -15.84
C ALA A 162 27.80 -46.71 -14.73
N LYS A 163 26.57 -47.24 -14.94
CA LYS A 163 25.91 -47.61 -16.21
C LYS A 163 24.36 -47.80 -16.11
N THR A 164 23.63 -47.53 -17.23
CA THR A 164 22.31 -48.12 -17.66
C THR A 164 21.03 -47.87 -16.81
N ALA A 165 19.78 -47.82 -17.31
CA ALA A 165 19.16 -47.92 -18.67
C ALA A 165 17.76 -47.21 -18.70
N PRO A 166 17.07 -47.05 -19.86
CA PRO A 166 15.92 -46.12 -20.03
C PRO A 166 14.53 -46.77 -20.33
N ALA A 167 13.43 -45.99 -20.18
CA ALA A 167 12.14 -46.06 -20.91
C ALA A 167 11.13 -45.00 -20.37
N PRO A 168 10.05 -44.64 -21.10
CA PRO A 168 9.99 -44.18 -22.49
C PRO A 168 9.33 -42.77 -22.60
N ALA A 169 9.52 -42.08 -23.74
CA ALA A 169 8.90 -40.77 -24.00
C ALA A 169 7.47 -40.88 -24.55
N LEU A 170 6.59 -39.95 -24.15
CA LEU A 170 5.33 -39.65 -24.85
C LEU A 170 5.54 -38.44 -25.77
N PRO A 171 4.91 -38.39 -26.97
CA PRO A 171 5.16 -37.34 -27.94
C PRO A 171 4.51 -36.01 -27.53
N VAL A 172 5.32 -34.98 -27.32
CA VAL A 172 4.85 -33.59 -27.23
C VAL A 172 4.70 -33.03 -28.64
N VAL A 173 3.48 -32.66 -29.01
CA VAL A 173 3.20 -31.94 -30.26
C VAL A 173 3.62 -30.47 -30.09
N PRO A 174 4.45 -29.90 -31.00
CA PRO A 174 4.85 -28.51 -30.89
C PRO A 174 3.72 -27.58 -31.38
N SER A 175 3.00 -26.96 -30.44
CA SER A 175 2.10 -25.85 -30.75
C SER A 175 2.90 -24.56 -30.93
N THR A 176 3.27 -24.24 -32.17
CA THR A 176 3.81 -22.93 -32.53
C THR A 176 2.72 -21.86 -32.43
N VAL A 177 2.65 -21.18 -31.28
CA VAL A 177 1.92 -19.91 -31.14
C VAL A 177 2.92 -18.78 -31.42
N PRO A 178 2.60 -17.78 -32.25
CA PRO A 178 3.50 -16.65 -32.49
C PRO A 178 3.75 -15.88 -31.20
N GLU A 179 5.02 -15.75 -30.81
CA GLU A 179 5.44 -14.91 -29.70
C GLU A 179 5.31 -13.44 -30.11
N ASN A 180 4.18 -12.83 -29.75
CA ASN A 180 4.04 -11.38 -29.80
C ASN A 180 5.00 -10.78 -28.76
N PRO A 181 5.86 -9.79 -29.10
CA PRO A 181 6.89 -9.33 -28.17
C PRO A 181 6.26 -8.85 -26.86
N ALA A 182 6.66 -9.45 -25.74
CA ALA A 182 6.25 -8.98 -24.44
C ALA A 182 6.74 -7.53 -24.26
N VAL A 183 5.81 -6.58 -24.26
CA VAL A 183 6.10 -5.20 -23.88
C VAL A 183 6.55 -5.27 -22.42
N ALA A 184 7.82 -4.95 -22.17
CA ALA A 184 8.38 -5.04 -20.83
C ALA A 184 7.60 -4.13 -19.87
N ASP A 185 7.06 -4.71 -18.80
CA ASP A 185 6.40 -3.95 -17.75
C ASP A 185 7.40 -2.94 -17.15
N PRO A 186 7.04 -1.66 -17.00
CA PRO A 186 7.94 -0.66 -16.46
C PRO A 186 8.44 -1.01 -15.06
N ALA A 187 9.77 -1.02 -14.89
CA ALA A 187 10.43 -1.43 -13.65
C ALA A 187 10.16 -0.50 -12.44
N ASP A 188 9.42 0.60 -12.66
CA ASP A 188 9.04 1.58 -11.64
C ASP A 188 7.77 1.20 -10.85
N GLY A 189 7.17 0.03 -11.14
CA GLY A 189 6.02 -0.51 -10.42
C GLY A 189 4.68 0.14 -10.79
N TRP A 190 4.67 1.03 -11.79
CA TRP A 190 3.46 1.59 -12.36
C TRP A 190 3.04 0.73 -13.56
N ASN A 191 1.76 0.35 -13.64
CA ASN A 191 1.23 -0.51 -14.71
C ASN A 191 0.46 0.27 -15.80
N LEU A 192 0.74 1.56 -15.95
CA LEU A 192 0.26 2.38 -17.07
C LEU A 192 1.21 2.22 -18.28
N PRO A 193 0.74 1.92 -19.51
CA PRO A 193 1.63 1.76 -20.67
C PRO A 193 2.45 3.03 -20.96
N LEU A 194 3.73 2.88 -21.32
CA LEU A 194 4.65 4.00 -21.58
C LEU A 194 4.11 4.98 -22.64
N ALA A 195 3.50 4.48 -23.72
CA ALA A 195 2.87 5.31 -24.74
C ALA A 195 1.72 6.20 -24.20
N VAL A 196 1.07 5.80 -23.11
CA VAL A 196 0.04 6.61 -22.44
C VAL A 196 0.67 7.63 -21.47
N ARG A 197 1.81 7.29 -20.84
CA ARG A 197 2.60 8.20 -19.98
C ARG A 197 3.17 9.37 -20.77
N ALA A 198 3.69 9.15 -21.97
CA ALA A 198 4.24 10.21 -22.81
C ALA A 198 3.23 11.36 -23.07
N GLY A 199 1.94 11.03 -23.22
CA GLY A 199 0.86 12.02 -23.37
C GLY A 199 0.19 12.45 -22.05
N LEU A 200 0.79 12.16 -20.90
CA LEU A 200 0.22 12.46 -19.58
C LEU A 200 0.59 13.85 -19.04
N PRO A 201 1.84 14.36 -19.13
CA PRO A 201 2.18 15.72 -18.68
C PRO A 201 1.28 16.77 -19.30
N ASP A 202 1.05 16.70 -20.60
CA ASP A 202 0.12 17.53 -21.36
C ASP A 202 -1.28 17.60 -20.73
N LYS A 203 -1.80 16.46 -20.24
CA LYS A 203 -3.13 16.37 -19.61
C LYS A 203 -3.11 16.96 -18.20
N LEU A 204 -2.06 16.68 -17.43
CA LEU A 204 -1.86 17.20 -16.08
C LEU A 204 -1.67 18.72 -16.09
N GLN A 205 -0.85 19.25 -17.01
CA GLN A 205 -0.66 20.68 -17.22
C GLN A 205 -1.98 21.36 -17.62
N LYS A 206 -2.72 20.81 -18.59
CA LYS A 206 -4.03 21.35 -19.03
C LYS A 206 -5.14 21.23 -17.98
N ALA A 207 -5.00 20.33 -17.00
CA ALA A 207 -5.91 20.21 -15.86
C ALA A 207 -5.54 21.23 -14.76
N ALA A 208 -4.24 21.35 -14.45
CA ALA A 208 -3.70 22.33 -13.51
C ALA A 208 -3.99 23.76 -13.95
N SER A 209 -3.77 24.09 -15.23
CA SER A 209 -3.99 25.44 -15.78
C SER A 209 -5.45 25.90 -15.80
N ARG A 210 -6.40 25.05 -15.39
CA ARG A 210 -7.82 25.42 -15.22
C ARG A 210 -8.12 25.91 -13.81
N GLY A 211 -7.24 25.67 -12.83
CA GLY A 211 -7.45 26.06 -11.43
C GLY A 211 -8.62 25.38 -10.71
N LEU A 212 -9.33 24.44 -11.35
CA LEU A 212 -10.52 23.78 -10.78
C LEU A 212 -10.18 22.56 -9.92
N PHE A 213 -9.14 21.82 -10.29
CA PHE A 213 -8.89 20.46 -9.81
C PHE A 213 -7.74 20.35 -8.80
N THR A 214 -7.03 21.46 -8.57
CA THR A 214 -5.68 21.44 -8.00
C THR A 214 -5.49 22.38 -6.82
N VAL A 215 -4.46 22.07 -6.02
CA VAL A 215 -3.85 22.96 -5.03
C VAL A 215 -2.40 23.24 -5.48
N PRO A 216 -2.07 24.47 -5.91
CA PRO A 216 -0.72 24.82 -6.35
C PRO A 216 0.16 25.26 -5.17
N LEU A 217 0.92 24.35 -4.57
CA LEU A 217 1.78 24.64 -3.40
C LEU A 217 2.91 25.63 -3.72
N SER A 218 3.38 25.65 -4.98
CA SER A 218 4.33 26.64 -5.50
C SER A 218 4.10 26.93 -7.00
N SER A 219 4.66 28.04 -7.47
CA SER A 219 4.58 28.51 -8.85
C SER A 219 5.82 29.33 -9.24
N GLY A 220 6.06 29.54 -10.53
CA GLY A 220 7.16 30.36 -11.05
C GLY A 220 8.47 29.61 -11.35
N HIS A 221 8.52 28.30 -11.13
CA HIS A 221 9.67 27.44 -11.45
C HIS A 221 9.60 26.89 -12.87
N ALA A 222 10.76 26.51 -13.42
CA ALA A 222 10.87 25.94 -14.77
C ALA A 222 10.33 24.51 -14.90
N ARG A 223 10.40 23.71 -13.82
CA ARG A 223 9.90 22.32 -13.78
C ARG A 223 8.73 22.18 -12.82
N THR A 224 7.87 21.19 -13.09
CA THR A 224 6.63 20.93 -12.35
C THR A 224 6.52 19.46 -11.91
N LEU A 225 6.05 19.25 -10.68
CA LEU A 225 5.63 17.97 -10.14
C LEU A 225 4.11 17.96 -9.96
N TYR A 226 3.48 16.88 -10.41
CA TYR A 226 2.06 16.61 -10.24
C TYR A 226 1.88 15.52 -9.19
N VAL A 227 1.21 15.84 -8.09
CA VAL A 227 1.10 14.96 -6.91
C VAL A 227 -0.36 14.56 -6.69
N PHE A 228 -0.68 13.27 -6.76
CA PHE A 228 -1.98 12.76 -6.32
C PHE A 228 -1.88 12.39 -4.84
N ALA A 229 -2.63 13.08 -3.97
CA ALA A 229 -2.55 12.94 -2.52
C ALA A 229 -3.93 12.92 -1.86
N ASP A 230 -4.01 12.25 -0.72
CA ASP A 230 -5.21 12.11 0.13
C ASP A 230 -4.86 12.60 1.54
N SER A 231 -5.69 13.46 2.12
CA SER A 231 -5.48 14.07 3.45
C SER A 231 -5.40 13.05 4.58
N GLU A 232 -6.16 11.95 4.49
CA GLU A 232 -6.21 10.91 5.53
C GLU A 232 -5.16 9.79 5.29
N CYS A 233 -4.38 9.88 4.22
CA CYS A 233 -3.35 8.90 3.93
C CYS A 233 -2.12 9.10 4.83
N PRO A 234 -1.74 8.12 5.68
CA PRO A 234 -0.59 8.24 6.58
C PRO A 234 0.75 8.47 5.87
N ASN A 235 0.84 8.11 4.60
CA ASN A 235 2.02 8.36 3.78
C ASN A 235 2.05 9.82 3.27
N CYS A 236 0.91 10.37 2.86
CA CYS A 236 0.79 11.78 2.44
C CYS A 236 1.10 12.71 3.62
N LEU A 237 0.51 12.45 4.79
CA LEU A 237 0.78 13.19 6.03
C LEU A 237 2.28 13.32 6.36
N ARG A 238 3.08 12.27 6.08
CA ARG A 238 4.54 12.28 6.31
C ARG A 238 5.32 13.01 5.23
N MET A 239 4.86 12.93 3.98
CA MET A 239 5.53 13.52 2.82
C MET A 239 5.23 15.01 2.60
N GLU A 240 4.21 15.58 3.25
CA GLU A 240 3.88 17.01 3.10
C GLU A 240 5.09 17.94 3.33
N ARG A 241 5.91 17.66 4.35
CA ARG A 241 7.16 18.43 4.60
C ARG A 241 8.23 18.26 3.51
N GLN A 242 8.21 17.15 2.78
CA GLN A 242 9.10 16.92 1.64
C GLN A 242 8.62 17.69 0.41
N PHE A 243 7.31 17.70 0.16
CA PHE A 243 6.71 18.54 -0.89
C PHE A 243 6.97 20.03 -0.64
N GLU A 244 6.82 20.50 0.60
CA GLU A 244 7.19 21.88 0.97
C GLU A 244 8.68 22.17 0.75
N ALA A 245 9.58 21.25 1.14
CA ALA A 245 11.02 21.43 0.97
C ALA A 245 11.45 21.51 -0.51
N VAL A 246 10.81 20.74 -1.42
CA VAL A 246 11.12 20.81 -2.86
C VAL A 246 10.36 21.92 -3.59
N SER A 247 9.30 22.48 -2.99
CA SER A 247 8.51 23.58 -3.55
C SER A 247 9.30 24.88 -3.79
N GLY A 248 10.52 25.00 -3.22
CA GLY A 248 11.47 26.08 -3.52
C GLY A 248 12.34 25.86 -4.78
N LEU A 249 12.28 24.68 -5.40
CA LEU A 249 12.99 24.37 -6.66
C LEU A 249 12.05 24.17 -7.85
N VAL A 250 10.87 23.60 -7.62
CA VAL A 250 9.91 23.18 -8.65
C VAL A 250 8.50 23.63 -8.27
N ASN A 251 7.63 23.76 -9.27
CA ASN A 251 6.19 23.94 -9.02
C ASN A 251 5.65 22.61 -8.48
N VAL A 252 5.02 22.59 -7.31
CA VAL A 252 4.33 21.41 -6.80
C VAL A 252 2.84 21.64 -6.91
N VAL A 253 2.18 20.84 -7.76
CA VAL A 253 0.74 20.94 -8.02
C VAL A 253 0.08 19.65 -7.54
N VAL A 254 -0.73 19.77 -6.48
CA VAL A 254 -1.46 18.63 -5.91
C VAL A 254 -2.81 18.48 -6.61
N PHE A 255 -3.16 17.25 -6.97
CA PHE A 255 -4.50 16.78 -7.33
C PHE A 255 -5.07 15.99 -6.14
N PRO A 256 -5.92 16.60 -5.29
CA PRO A 256 -6.45 15.90 -4.12
C PRO A 256 -7.42 14.78 -4.52
N VAL A 257 -7.35 13.65 -3.82
CA VAL A 257 -8.22 12.47 -4.02
C VAL A 257 -8.69 11.91 -2.67
N THR A 258 -9.69 11.02 -2.68
CA THR A 258 -10.29 10.45 -1.46
C THR A 258 -10.15 8.92 -1.38
N ILE A 259 -9.10 8.37 -2.00
CA ILE A 259 -8.87 6.92 -2.19
C ILE A 259 -8.65 6.16 -0.87
N VAL A 260 -8.09 6.80 0.15
CA VAL A 260 -7.69 6.17 1.42
C VAL A 260 -8.70 6.47 2.54
N GLY A 261 -9.09 7.73 2.75
CA GLY A 261 -10.05 8.09 3.80
C GLY A 261 -11.50 8.24 3.34
N GLY A 262 -11.77 8.27 2.04
CA GLY A 262 -13.12 8.33 1.48
C GLY A 262 -13.90 9.53 2.00
N ALA A 263 -14.96 9.27 2.77
CA ALA A 263 -15.82 10.32 3.33
C ALA A 263 -15.09 11.29 4.27
N ASP A 264 -14.09 10.82 5.02
CA ASP A 264 -13.31 11.68 5.92
C ASP A 264 -12.37 12.60 5.13
N SER A 265 -11.69 12.08 4.10
CA SER A 265 -10.92 12.88 3.14
C SER A 265 -11.81 13.87 2.39
N LEU A 266 -13.00 13.46 1.96
CA LEU A 266 -13.95 14.35 1.27
C LEU A 266 -14.39 15.51 2.17
N LYS A 267 -14.61 15.23 3.46
CA LYS A 267 -14.99 16.22 4.47
C LYS A 267 -13.86 17.23 4.74
N SER A 268 -12.60 16.81 4.76
CA SER A 268 -11.46 17.71 4.95
C SER A 268 -11.04 18.46 3.68
N LEU A 269 -11.16 17.83 2.50
CA LEU A 269 -10.71 18.39 1.21
C LEU A 269 -11.73 19.29 0.51
N ALA A 270 -13.04 19.00 0.60
CA ALA A 270 -14.05 19.81 -0.11
C ALA A 270 -14.04 21.31 0.31
N PRO A 271 -13.90 21.67 1.60
CA PRO A 271 -13.75 23.07 1.99
C PRO A 271 -12.49 23.73 1.41
N VAL A 272 -11.35 23.02 1.39
CA VAL A 272 -10.10 23.53 0.78
C VAL A 272 -10.27 23.77 -0.72
N MET A 273 -10.90 22.82 -1.44
CA MET A 273 -11.11 22.91 -2.88
C MET A 273 -12.16 23.96 -3.28
N ALA A 274 -13.10 24.29 -2.38
CA ALA A 274 -14.11 25.33 -2.61
C ALA A 274 -13.56 26.77 -2.42
N LEU A 275 -12.38 26.94 -1.82
CA LEU A 275 -11.70 28.24 -1.77
C LEU A 275 -11.18 28.68 -3.16
N PRO A 276 -10.99 30.00 -3.38
CA PRO A 276 -10.24 30.51 -4.52
C PRO A 276 -8.84 29.87 -4.60
N GLU A 277 -8.35 29.60 -5.81
CA GLU A 277 -7.12 28.84 -6.05
C GLU A 277 -5.92 29.37 -5.24
N SER A 278 -5.76 30.69 -5.13
CA SER A 278 -4.67 31.34 -4.39
C SER A 278 -4.72 31.13 -2.86
N ALA A 279 -5.88 30.80 -2.28
CA ALA A 279 -6.04 30.54 -0.86
C ALA A 279 -5.86 29.05 -0.49
N ARG A 280 -6.02 28.14 -1.47
CA ARG A 280 -5.94 26.70 -1.24
C ARG A 280 -4.62 26.21 -0.66
N PRO A 281 -3.42 26.74 -1.03
CA PRO A 281 -2.15 26.23 -0.50
C PRO A 281 -2.01 26.45 1.01
N ALA A 282 -2.51 27.56 1.54
CA ALA A 282 -2.52 27.82 2.97
C ALA A 282 -3.49 26.89 3.70
N ALA A 283 -4.72 26.74 3.18
CA ALA A 283 -5.73 25.85 3.76
C ALA A 283 -5.34 24.36 3.67
N TRP A 284 -4.66 23.94 2.60
CA TRP A 284 -4.06 22.61 2.47
C TRP A 284 -3.04 22.37 3.58
N LYS A 285 -2.04 23.25 3.74
CA LYS A 285 -1.02 23.13 4.80
C LYS A 285 -1.62 23.08 6.20
N GLN A 286 -2.74 23.76 6.45
CA GLN A 286 -3.46 23.70 7.73
C GLN A 286 -3.99 22.28 8.05
N LEU A 287 -4.41 21.48 7.05
CA LEU A 287 -4.84 20.09 7.25
C LEU A 287 -3.76 19.19 7.89
N PHE A 288 -2.49 19.50 7.61
CA PHE A 288 -1.32 18.74 8.07
C PHE A 288 -0.62 19.37 9.28
N SER A 289 -1.17 20.46 9.81
CA SER A 289 -0.60 21.14 10.98
C SER A 289 -0.82 20.33 12.26
N ALA A 290 0.12 20.42 13.21
CA ALA A 290 0.00 19.71 14.49
C ALA A 290 -1.21 20.17 15.34
N ASP A 291 -1.72 21.37 15.06
CA ASP A 291 -2.89 21.96 15.70
C ASP A 291 -4.21 21.66 14.95
N ALA A 292 -4.18 20.83 13.90
CA ALA A 292 -5.37 20.54 13.09
C ALA A 292 -6.51 19.94 13.96
N GLY A 293 -7.62 20.67 14.07
CA GLY A 293 -8.76 20.30 14.91
C GLY A 293 -8.63 20.66 16.39
N MET A 294 -7.56 21.35 16.80
CA MET A 294 -7.38 21.89 18.16
C MET A 294 -7.81 23.36 18.19
N ASP A 295 -8.78 23.69 19.04
CA ASP A 295 -9.19 25.08 19.28
C ASP A 295 -8.15 25.74 20.22
N VAL A 296 -7.33 26.65 19.67
CA VAL A 296 -6.22 27.29 20.39
C VAL A 296 -6.66 28.69 20.88
N PRO A 297 -6.87 28.90 22.20
CA PRO A 297 -7.35 30.19 22.69
C PRO A 297 -6.41 31.33 22.34
N GLY A 298 -6.95 32.38 21.72
CA GLY A 298 -6.18 33.55 21.27
C GLY A 298 -5.64 33.45 19.84
N ARG A 299 -5.74 32.29 19.17
CA ARG A 299 -5.60 32.23 17.71
C ARG A 299 -6.91 32.67 17.08
N THR A 300 -6.98 33.89 16.53
CA THR A 300 -7.98 34.18 15.50
C THR A 300 -7.85 33.11 14.43
N PRO A 301 -8.94 32.42 14.01
CA PRO A 301 -8.86 31.49 12.90
C PRO A 301 -8.28 32.24 11.69
N ASP A 302 -7.12 31.77 11.20
CA ASP A 302 -6.30 32.44 10.17
C ASP A 302 -7.02 32.46 8.82
N SER A 303 -8.05 33.31 8.71
CA SER A 303 -8.96 33.46 7.57
C SER A 303 -9.37 32.14 6.92
N GLY A 304 -9.58 31.12 7.75
CA GLY A 304 -10.31 29.91 7.37
C GLY A 304 -11.76 30.29 7.13
N ALA A 305 -12.03 30.87 5.96
CA ALA A 305 -13.37 31.22 5.54
C ALA A 305 -14.20 29.93 5.61
N THR A 306 -15.12 29.86 6.57
CA THR A 306 -16.12 28.80 6.62
C THR A 306 -16.90 28.89 5.34
N VAL A 307 -16.60 28.00 4.39
CA VAL A 307 -17.29 27.98 3.10
C VAL A 307 -18.72 27.53 3.36
N THR A 308 -19.61 28.50 3.49
CA THR A 308 -21.06 28.30 3.65
C THR A 308 -21.79 28.27 2.30
N ASP A 309 -21.07 28.49 1.20
CA ASP A 309 -21.57 28.33 -0.15
C ASP A 309 -21.59 26.85 -0.55
N GLU A 310 -22.75 26.22 -0.46
CA GLU A 310 -22.95 24.83 -0.89
C GLU A 310 -22.79 24.63 -2.40
N ALA A 311 -22.93 25.66 -3.24
CA ALA A 311 -22.66 25.53 -4.68
C ALA A 311 -21.15 25.45 -4.96
N ALA A 312 -20.35 26.21 -4.20
CA ALA A 312 -18.89 26.09 -4.22
C ALA A 312 -18.43 24.73 -3.65
N LEU A 313 -19.03 24.26 -2.55
CA LEU A 313 -18.74 22.93 -2.00
C LEU A 313 -19.14 21.80 -2.96
N GLU A 314 -20.28 21.89 -3.64
CA GLU A 314 -20.69 20.87 -4.61
C GLU A 314 -19.78 20.86 -5.84
N THR A 315 -19.37 22.03 -6.32
CA THR A 315 -18.35 22.16 -7.38
C THR A 315 -17.03 21.54 -6.95
N ALA A 316 -16.61 21.74 -5.69
CA ALA A 316 -15.42 21.13 -5.12
C ALA A 316 -15.51 19.59 -4.98
N ARG A 317 -16.65 19.07 -4.52
CA ARG A 317 -16.93 17.60 -4.50
C ARG A 317 -16.86 17.01 -5.91
N GLY A 318 -17.43 17.71 -6.91
CA GLY A 318 -17.32 17.32 -8.31
C GLY A 318 -15.88 17.32 -8.84
N ALA A 319 -15.08 18.34 -8.50
CA ALA A 319 -13.67 18.41 -8.88
C ALA A 319 -12.83 17.27 -8.26
N LEU A 320 -13.08 16.93 -6.98
CA LEU A 320 -12.47 15.77 -6.31
C LEU A 320 -12.86 14.45 -7.00
N GLY A 321 -14.13 14.31 -7.40
CA GLY A 321 -14.59 13.16 -8.18
C GLY A 321 -13.89 13.01 -9.54
N VAL A 322 -13.62 14.13 -10.24
CA VAL A 322 -12.82 14.12 -11.47
C VAL A 322 -11.38 13.66 -11.22
N ASN A 323 -10.78 14.07 -10.10
CA ASN A 323 -9.45 13.61 -9.71
C ASN A 323 -9.42 12.11 -9.41
N GLU A 324 -10.46 11.54 -8.78
CA GLU A 324 -10.58 10.09 -8.59
C GLU A 324 -10.67 9.33 -9.91
N VAL A 325 -11.44 9.84 -10.88
CA VAL A 325 -11.53 9.25 -12.22
C VAL A 325 -10.16 9.29 -12.90
N ALA A 326 -9.45 10.40 -12.80
CA ALA A 326 -8.08 10.54 -13.32
C ALA A 326 -7.10 9.56 -12.64
N PHE A 327 -7.10 9.49 -11.31
CA PHE A 327 -6.28 8.55 -10.52
C PHE A 327 -6.46 7.09 -10.97
N ARG A 328 -7.72 6.67 -11.16
CA ARG A 328 -8.07 5.32 -11.64
C ARG A 328 -7.67 5.11 -13.11
N ALA A 329 -7.95 6.08 -13.98
CA ALA A 329 -7.61 6.02 -15.41
C ALA A 329 -6.10 5.98 -15.66
N TYR A 330 -5.31 6.66 -14.83
CA TYR A 330 -3.85 6.63 -14.87
C TYR A 330 -3.25 5.42 -14.13
N ARG A 331 -4.09 4.54 -13.56
CA ARG A 331 -3.67 3.32 -12.86
C ARG A 331 -2.65 3.60 -11.73
N LEU A 332 -2.89 4.65 -10.95
CA LEU A 332 -1.97 5.01 -9.86
C LEU A 332 -2.12 3.99 -8.71
N PRO A 333 -1.04 3.36 -8.22
CA PRO A 333 -1.13 2.22 -7.30
C PRO A 333 -1.40 2.63 -5.84
N GLY A 334 -1.35 3.92 -5.50
CA GLY A 334 -1.60 4.41 -4.14
C GLY A 334 -1.30 5.91 -4.01
N THR A 335 -1.35 6.43 -2.79
CA THR A 335 -1.04 7.84 -2.47
C THR A 335 0.09 7.96 -1.43
N PRO A 336 0.93 9.01 -1.48
CA PRO A 336 0.99 9.99 -2.56
C PRO A 336 1.66 9.37 -3.79
N TRP A 337 1.23 9.77 -4.98
CA TRP A 337 1.87 9.41 -6.23
C TRP A 337 2.35 10.68 -6.95
N THR A 338 3.62 10.74 -7.32
CA THR A 338 4.22 11.94 -7.91
C THR A 338 4.70 11.66 -9.33
N ILE A 339 4.34 12.54 -10.25
CA ILE A 339 4.65 12.44 -11.68
C ILE A 339 5.37 13.74 -12.07
N SER A 340 6.54 13.63 -12.73
CA SER A 340 7.24 14.79 -13.27
C SER A 340 6.58 15.29 -14.56
N ASP A 341 6.93 16.50 -14.97
CA ASP A 341 6.50 17.13 -16.22
C ASP A 341 7.04 16.47 -17.51
N ASP A 342 7.93 15.48 -17.40
CA ASP A 342 8.31 14.53 -18.47
C ASP A 342 7.50 13.21 -18.46
N GLY A 343 6.62 13.03 -17.46
CA GLY A 343 5.72 11.87 -17.36
C GLY A 343 6.29 10.66 -16.62
N ARG A 344 7.53 10.74 -16.10
CA ARG A 344 8.12 9.70 -15.24
C ARG A 344 7.47 9.67 -13.85
N TYR A 345 7.47 8.51 -13.20
CA TYR A 345 7.17 8.42 -11.77
C TYR A 345 8.36 8.94 -10.96
N VAL A 346 8.09 9.80 -9.98
CA VAL A 346 9.11 10.33 -9.07
C VAL A 346 9.11 9.53 -7.77
N PRO A 347 10.15 8.71 -7.50
CA PRO A 347 10.20 7.88 -6.30
C PRO A 347 10.41 8.74 -5.05
N GLN A 348 9.89 8.30 -3.90
CA GLN A 348 10.02 9.02 -2.62
C GLN A 348 11.48 9.32 -2.22
N ALA A 349 12.43 8.51 -2.67
CA ALA A 349 13.86 8.73 -2.46
C ALA A 349 14.37 10.00 -3.15
N ALA A 350 13.85 10.36 -4.34
CA ALA A 350 14.18 11.62 -4.99
C ALA A 350 13.61 12.83 -4.22
N LEU A 351 12.45 12.65 -3.57
CA LEU A 351 11.78 13.70 -2.78
C LEU A 351 12.37 13.90 -1.38
N ILE A 352 13.38 13.12 -0.96
CA ILE A 352 13.95 13.23 0.39
C ILE A 352 14.75 14.53 0.60
N SER A 353 15.24 15.15 -0.47
CA SER A 353 15.94 16.44 -0.44
C SER A 353 15.87 17.16 -1.79
N PRO A 354 16.01 18.50 -1.81
CA PRO A 354 16.05 19.28 -3.05
C PRO A 354 17.13 18.81 -4.04
N ALA A 355 18.32 18.42 -3.54
CA ALA A 355 19.42 17.93 -4.38
C ALA A 355 19.15 16.56 -5.02
N ALA A 356 18.51 15.64 -4.27
CA ALA A 356 18.12 14.33 -4.80
C ALA A 356 17.05 14.44 -5.91
N LEU A 357 16.12 15.39 -5.77
CA LEU A 357 15.13 15.66 -6.80
C LEU A 357 15.80 16.25 -8.06
N GLN A 358 16.72 17.20 -7.89
CA GLN A 358 17.42 17.82 -9.01
C GLN A 358 18.24 16.80 -9.81
N ALA A 359 18.90 15.84 -9.14
CA ALA A 359 19.57 14.73 -9.82
C ALA A 359 18.60 13.90 -10.68
N PHE A 360 17.47 13.47 -10.11
CA PHE A 360 16.44 12.70 -10.83
C PHE A 360 15.86 13.44 -12.05
N LEU A 361 15.63 14.76 -11.93
CA LEU A 361 15.11 15.56 -13.04
C LEU A 361 16.16 15.67 -14.16
N ASN A 362 17.41 16.02 -13.83
CA ASN A 362 18.50 16.16 -14.79
C ASN A 362 18.85 14.82 -15.50
N GLU A 363 18.67 13.68 -14.85
CA GLU A 363 18.84 12.35 -15.48
C GLU A 363 17.84 12.10 -16.63
N GLY A 364 16.63 12.69 -16.56
CA GLY A 364 15.65 12.62 -17.64
C GLY A 364 16.07 13.45 -18.86
N ASP A 365 16.49 14.69 -18.61
CA ASP A 365 16.93 15.62 -19.66
C ASP A 365 18.12 15.07 -20.48
N ALA A 366 18.93 14.17 -19.91
CA ALA A 366 20.04 13.50 -20.58
C ALA A 366 19.61 12.31 -21.48
N HIS A 367 18.40 11.77 -21.32
CA HIS A 367 17.86 10.67 -22.12
C HIS A 367 17.00 11.16 -23.29
N ASP A 368 16.33 12.31 -23.17
CA ASP A 368 15.51 12.90 -24.25
C ASP A 368 16.35 13.63 -25.33
N GLY A 369 17.68 13.74 -25.13
CA GLY A 369 18.62 14.45 -26.01
C GLY A 369 19.50 13.58 -26.91
N GLN A 370 19.17 12.29 -27.10
CA GLN A 370 19.94 11.32 -27.92
C GLN A 370 19.13 10.70 -29.06
#